data_AF-A0A235IRR6-F1
#
_entry.id   AF-A0A235IRR6-F1
#
_cell.length_a   1.000
_cell.length_b   1.000
_cell.length_c   1.000
_cell.angle_alpha   90.00
_cell.angle_beta   90.00
_cell.angle_gamma   90.00
#
_symmetry.space_group_name_H-M   'P 1'
#
loop_
_entity.id
_entity.type
_entity.pdbx_description
1 polymer ?
#
loop_
_entity_poly.entity_id
_entity_poly.type
_entity_poly.pdbx_seq_one_letter_code
_entity_poly.pdbx_strand_id
1 'polypeptide(L)'
;MKSYSVELREKIVAAHLQKNISIRKVANIFSVSKSLVQKLVKQQKVEGNLQPKPRGKPQFSHLTNADIELRELVELHPDATLIELCELFADKTGNWVGRSAMCRALQKLGLNRKKKQSGVPKQAQSES
;
A
#
# COMPACT_ATOMS: atom_id res chain seq x y z
N MET A 1 -9.96 5.58 -13.02
CA MET A 1 -11.27 6.27 -12.91
C MET A 1 -11.54 6.70 -11.47
N LYS A 2 -12.13 7.90 -11.31
CA LYS A 2 -12.58 8.42 -10.01
C LYS A 2 -13.88 7.72 -9.59
N SER A 3 -13.98 7.36 -8.31
CA SER A 3 -15.22 6.83 -7.76
C SER A 3 -16.25 7.93 -7.60
N TYR A 4 -17.52 7.62 -7.85
CA TYR A 4 -18.63 8.48 -7.43
C TYR A 4 -18.57 8.77 -5.93
N SER A 5 -19.01 9.97 -5.54
CA SER A 5 -19.12 10.41 -4.15
C SER A 5 -19.98 9.45 -3.33
N VAL A 6 -19.69 9.37 -2.03
CA VAL A 6 -20.41 8.50 -1.10
C VAL A 6 -21.89 8.87 -1.05
N GLU A 7 -22.20 10.17 -0.99
CA GLU A 7 -23.58 10.67 -0.99
C GLU A 7 -24.40 10.21 -2.20
N LEU A 8 -23.80 10.19 -3.40
CA LEU A 8 -24.51 9.73 -4.59
C LEU A 8 -24.82 8.23 -4.49
N ARG A 9 -23.87 7.44 -3.97
CA ARG A 9 -24.04 5.99 -3.79
C ARG A 9 -25.13 5.69 -2.77
N GLU A 10 -25.16 6.43 -1.66
CA GLU A 10 -26.19 6.34 -0.63
C GLU A 10 -27.57 6.65 -1.20
N LYS A 11 -27.72 7.75 -1.96
CA LYS A 11 -28.98 8.10 -2.62
C LYS A 11 -29.45 7.02 -3.60
N ILE A 12 -28.55 6.43 -4.37
CA ILE A 12 -28.86 5.33 -5.31
C ILE A 12 -29.40 4.11 -4.55
N VAL A 13 -28.74 3.72 -3.46
CA VAL A 13 -29.12 2.54 -2.67
C VAL A 13 -30.41 2.79 -1.89
N ALA A 14 -30.57 3.97 -1.29
CA ALA A 14 -31.80 4.37 -0.61
C ALA A 14 -33.00 4.37 -1.58
N ALA A 15 -32.83 4.87 -2.81
CA ALA A 15 -33.89 4.83 -3.82
C ALA A 15 -34.31 3.39 -4.19
N HIS A 16 -33.40 2.42 -4.15
CA HIS A 16 -33.74 1.01 -4.38
C HIS A 16 -34.43 0.40 -3.15
N LEU A 17 -33.86 0.57 -1.96
CA LEU A 17 -34.30 -0.11 -0.74
C LEU A 17 -35.56 0.53 -0.11
N GLN A 18 -35.63 1.86 -0.04
CA GLN A 18 -36.74 2.55 0.62
C GLN A 18 -37.95 2.74 -0.29
N LYS A 19 -37.71 3.03 -1.57
CA LYS A 19 -38.79 3.28 -2.55
C LYS A 19 -39.18 2.03 -3.36
N ASN A 20 -38.56 0.88 -3.07
CA ASN A 20 -38.79 -0.41 -3.74
C ASN A 20 -38.72 -0.33 -5.29
N ILE A 21 -37.89 0.58 -5.81
CA ILE A 21 -37.76 0.84 -7.24
C ILE A 21 -36.85 -0.22 -7.87
N SER A 22 -37.19 -0.72 -9.05
CA SER A 22 -36.32 -1.67 -9.76
C SER A 22 -34.95 -1.08 -10.10
N ILE A 23 -33.90 -1.91 -10.09
CA ILE A 23 -32.51 -1.49 -10.40
C ILE A 23 -32.41 -0.76 -11.74
N ARG A 24 -33.15 -1.21 -12.77
CA ARG A 24 -33.19 -0.57 -14.08
C ARG A 24 -33.76 0.85 -14.01
N LYS A 25 -34.84 1.05 -13.25
CA LYS A 25 -35.47 2.36 -13.11
C LYS A 25 -34.61 3.32 -12.27
N VAL A 26 -33.93 2.81 -11.23
CA VAL A 26 -32.92 3.60 -10.48
C VAL A 26 -31.77 4.03 -11.39
N ALA A 27 -31.24 3.12 -12.21
CA ALA A 27 -30.17 3.43 -13.15
C ALA A 27 -30.56 4.59 -14.10
N ASN A 28 -31.80 4.57 -14.62
CA ASN A 28 -32.31 5.64 -15.48
C ASN A 28 -32.49 6.97 -14.73
N ILE A 29 -33.06 6.97 -13.52
CA ILE A 29 -33.28 8.19 -12.71
C ILE A 29 -31.95 8.90 -12.42
N PHE A 30 -30.93 8.13 -12.05
CA PHE A 30 -29.61 8.67 -11.69
C PHE A 30 -28.65 8.77 -12.88
N SER A 31 -29.08 8.41 -14.09
CA SER A 31 -28.23 8.36 -15.30
C SER A 31 -26.92 7.58 -15.09
N VAL A 32 -26.99 6.47 -14.35
CA VAL A 32 -25.84 5.58 -14.07
C VAL A 32 -26.03 4.21 -14.70
N SER A 33 -24.95 3.44 -14.84
CA SER A 33 -25.04 2.08 -15.34
C SER A 33 -25.78 1.15 -14.38
N LYS A 34 -26.57 0.21 -14.92
CA LYS A 34 -27.23 -0.85 -14.14
C LYS A 34 -26.24 -1.64 -13.28
N SER A 35 -25.06 -1.92 -13.81
CA SER A 35 -24.00 -2.68 -13.12
C SER A 35 -23.50 -1.96 -11.88
N LEU A 36 -23.44 -0.62 -11.89
CA LEU A 36 -23.09 0.16 -10.72
C LEU A 36 -24.14 0.03 -9.63
N VAL A 37 -25.42 0.18 -9.97
CA VAL A 37 -26.52 0.04 -8.99
C VAL A 37 -26.50 -1.36 -8.38
N GLN A 38 -26.38 -2.42 -9.19
CA GLN A 38 -26.24 -3.79 -8.69
C GLN A 38 -25.04 -3.96 -7.74
N LYS A 39 -23.89 -3.40 -8.10
CA LYS A 39 -22.68 -3.47 -7.29
C LYS A 39 -22.87 -2.79 -5.93
N LEU A 40 -23.46 -1.59 -5.91
CA LEU A 40 -23.70 -0.83 -4.67
C LEU A 40 -24.72 -1.52 -3.77
N VAL A 41 -25.80 -2.06 -4.33
CA VAL A 41 -26.80 -2.82 -3.56
C VAL A 41 -26.17 -4.08 -2.95
N LYS A 42 -25.34 -4.79 -3.73
CA LYS A 42 -24.60 -5.95 -3.20
C LYS A 42 -23.62 -5.54 -2.10
N GLN A 43 -22.90 -4.45 -2.28
CA GLN A 43 -21.96 -3.93 -1.29
C GLN A 43 -22.67 -3.56 0.02
N GLN A 44 -23.81 -2.86 -0.05
CA GLN A 44 -24.62 -2.55 1.13
C GLN A 44 -25.06 -3.80 1.89
N LYS A 45 -25.48 -4.85 1.17
CA LYS A 45 -25.95 -6.10 1.79
C LYS A 45 -24.84 -6.90 2.47
N VAL A 46 -23.62 -6.90 1.89
CA VAL A 46 -22.50 -7.72 2.37
C VAL A 46 -21.67 -6.98 3.41
N GLU A 47 -21.35 -5.71 3.16
CA GLU A 47 -20.38 -4.94 3.95
C GLU A 47 -21.04 -3.89 4.85
N GLY A 48 -22.33 -3.58 4.64
CA GLY A 48 -23.03 -2.54 5.38
C GLY A 48 -22.58 -1.10 5.06
N ASN A 49 -21.53 -0.94 4.24
CA ASN A 49 -20.96 0.35 3.86
C ASN A 49 -21.00 0.57 2.33
N LEU A 50 -20.96 1.84 1.92
CA LEU A 50 -20.89 2.27 0.52
C LEU A 50 -19.60 2.99 0.17
N GLN A 51 -18.60 2.85 1.04
CA GLN A 51 -17.30 3.49 0.84
C GLN A 51 -16.61 2.90 -0.40
N PRO A 52 -15.90 3.73 -1.19
CA PRO A 52 -15.10 3.22 -2.28
C PRO A 52 -14.04 2.28 -1.74
N LYS A 53 -13.98 1.07 -2.27
CA LYS A 53 -12.89 0.16 -1.96
C LYS A 53 -11.54 0.77 -2.37
N PRO A 54 -10.49 0.60 -1.56
CA PRO A 54 -9.16 1.04 -1.91
C PRO A 54 -8.77 0.45 -3.26
N ARG A 55 -8.21 1.30 -4.13
CA ARG A 55 -7.78 0.88 -5.46
C ARG A 55 -6.42 0.20 -5.36
N GLY A 56 -6.28 -0.93 -6.03
CA GLY A 56 -5.04 -1.72 -6.05
C GLY A 56 -5.22 -3.07 -5.38
N LYS A 57 -4.38 -4.03 -5.78
CA LYS A 57 -4.23 -5.27 -5.02
C LYS A 57 -3.41 -4.94 -3.77
N PRO A 58 -3.76 -5.46 -2.57
CA PRO A 58 -2.84 -5.41 -1.45
C PRO A 58 -1.52 -6.03 -1.90
N GLN A 59 -0.43 -5.27 -1.77
CA GLN A 59 0.89 -5.74 -2.15
C GLN A 59 1.40 -6.63 -1.01
N PHE A 60 1.05 -7.91 -1.05
CA PHE A 60 1.61 -8.90 -0.12
C PHE A 60 3.09 -9.06 -0.43
N SER A 61 3.94 -8.47 0.40
CA SER A 61 5.37 -8.81 0.42
C SER A 61 5.66 -9.64 1.67
N HIS A 62 6.56 -10.62 1.60
CA HIS A 62 6.99 -11.35 2.80
C HIS A 62 7.54 -10.38 3.87
N LEU A 63 8.12 -9.27 3.42
CA LEU A 63 8.60 -8.17 4.24
C LEU A 63 7.51 -7.47 5.06
N THR A 64 6.24 -7.52 4.65
CA THR A 64 5.14 -6.84 5.37
C THR A 64 4.84 -7.46 6.73
N ASN A 65 5.23 -8.72 6.95
CA ASN A 65 5.08 -9.41 8.23
C ASN A 65 6.42 -9.49 9.00
N ALA A 66 7.53 -9.17 8.33
CA ALA A 66 8.88 -9.24 8.89
C ALA A 66 9.38 -7.88 9.41
N ASP A 67 8.47 -6.94 9.68
CA ASP A 67 8.78 -5.59 10.14
C ASP A 67 9.65 -5.60 11.42
N ILE A 68 9.42 -6.55 12.33
CA ILE A 68 10.20 -6.75 13.57
C ILE A 68 11.60 -7.28 13.26
N GLU A 69 11.69 -8.31 12.43
CA GLU A 69 12.97 -8.95 12.06
C GLU A 69 13.88 -8.00 11.31
N LEU A 70 13.33 -7.15 10.43
CA LEU A 70 14.07 -6.09 9.76
C LEU A 70 14.63 -5.06 10.74
N ARG A 71 13.84 -4.66 11.76
CA ARG A 71 14.32 -3.71 12.78
C ARG A 71 15.49 -4.29 13.56
N GLU A 72 15.39 -5.54 14.00
CA GLU A 72 16.49 -6.23 14.70
C GLU A 72 17.74 -6.34 13.83
N LEU A 73 17.60 -6.70 12.55
CA LEU A 73 18.73 -6.79 11.62
C LEU A 73 19.43 -5.46 11.41
N VAL A 74 18.68 -4.37 11.30
CA VAL A 74 19.23 -3.01 11.14
C VAL A 74 19.88 -2.51 12.43
N GLU A 75 19.34 -2.86 13.60
CA GLU A 75 19.95 -2.52 14.89
C GLU A 75 21.26 -3.28 15.12
N LEU A 76 21.33 -4.55 14.69
CA LEU A 76 22.54 -5.36 14.78
C LEU A 76 23.62 -4.92 13.77
N HIS A 77 23.20 -4.49 12.58
CA HIS A 77 24.09 -4.09 11.50
C HIS A 77 23.75 -2.70 10.92
N PRO A 78 24.00 -1.61 11.67
CA PRO A 78 23.58 -0.26 11.27
C PRO A 78 24.34 0.30 10.06
N ASP A 79 25.50 -0.26 9.71
CA ASP A 79 26.34 0.15 8.58
C ASP A 79 26.29 -0.83 7.39
N ALA A 80 25.46 -1.88 7.44
CA ALA A 80 25.33 -2.86 6.37
C ALA A 80 24.77 -2.26 5.08
N THR A 81 25.24 -2.77 3.94
CA THR A 81 24.71 -2.39 2.62
C THR A 81 23.36 -3.04 2.34
N LEU A 82 22.61 -2.51 1.38
CA LEU A 82 21.31 -3.10 0.99
C LEU A 82 21.43 -4.55 0.50
N ILE A 83 22.58 -4.93 -0.07
CA ILE A 83 22.84 -6.30 -0.56
C ILE A 83 23.03 -7.23 0.64
N GLU A 84 23.89 -6.85 1.57
CA GLU A 84 24.13 -7.59 2.81
C GLU A 84 22.85 -7.76 3.63
N LEU A 85 22.00 -6.73 3.72
CA LEU A 85 20.70 -6.84 4.38
C LEU A 85 19.77 -7.84 3.69
N CYS A 86 19.84 -7.98 2.35
CA CYS A 86 19.04 -8.99 1.64
C CYS A 86 19.56 -10.40 1.92
N GLU A 87 20.88 -10.59 1.98
CA GLU A 87 21.51 -11.87 2.30
C GLU A 87 21.21 -12.30 3.74
N LEU A 88 21.45 -11.41 4.71
CA LEU A 88 21.13 -11.65 6.12
C LEU A 88 19.65 -11.93 6.35
N PHE A 89 18.77 -11.25 5.61
CA PHE A 89 17.35 -11.51 5.66
C PHE A 89 17.00 -12.89 5.11
N ALA A 90 17.60 -13.28 3.98
CA ALA A 90 17.41 -14.61 3.40
C ALA A 90 17.94 -15.72 4.33
N ASP A 91 19.06 -15.50 5.02
CA ASP A 91 19.62 -16.46 5.97
C ASP A 91 18.72 -16.62 7.21
N LYS A 92 18.14 -15.52 7.71
CA LYS A 92 17.28 -15.53 8.91
C LYS A 92 15.88 -16.08 8.63
N THR A 93 15.28 -15.74 7.50
CA THR A 93 13.86 -16.07 7.19
C THR A 93 13.69 -17.19 6.16
N GLY A 94 14.76 -17.57 5.44
CA GLY A 94 14.71 -18.48 4.31
C GLY A 94 14.09 -17.87 3.03
N ASN A 95 13.69 -16.60 3.05
CA ASN A 95 13.01 -15.94 1.94
C ASN A 95 13.91 -14.89 1.29
N TRP A 96 14.28 -15.13 0.03
CA TRP A 96 15.04 -14.15 -0.75
C TRP A 96 14.18 -12.94 -1.15
N VAL A 97 14.74 -11.74 -0.97
CA VAL A 97 14.08 -10.48 -1.29
C VAL A 97 14.98 -9.63 -2.19
N GLY A 98 14.41 -9.04 -3.24
CA GLY A 98 15.16 -8.12 -4.10
C GLY A 98 15.48 -6.78 -3.42
N ARG A 99 16.61 -6.17 -3.79
CA ARG A 99 17.09 -4.86 -3.28
C ARG A 99 16.02 -3.76 -3.26
N SER A 100 15.16 -3.69 -4.28
CA SER A 100 14.10 -2.69 -4.38
C SER A 100 12.97 -2.91 -3.37
N ALA A 101 12.65 -4.16 -3.06
CA ALA A 101 11.67 -4.52 -2.04
C ALA A 101 12.23 -4.26 -0.63
N MET A 102 13.50 -4.62 -0.39
CA MET A 102 14.21 -4.29 0.85
C MET A 102 14.27 -2.78 1.10
N CYS A 103 14.65 -2.00 0.08
CA CYS A 103 14.68 -0.54 0.18
C CYS A 103 13.31 0.07 0.51
N ARG A 104 12.23 -0.39 -0.13
CA ARG A 104 10.86 0.07 0.17
C ARG A 104 10.42 -0.33 1.58
N ALA A 105 10.78 -1.52 2.05
CA ALA A 105 10.48 -1.97 3.40
C ALA A 105 11.17 -1.11 4.46
N LEU A 106 12.47 -0.84 4.28
CA LEU A 106 13.23 0.06 5.17
C LEU A 106 12.67 1.48 5.19
N GLN A 107 12.29 2.02 4.03
CA GLN A 107 11.63 3.34 3.93
C GLN A 107 10.28 3.37 4.65
N LYS A 108 9.46 2.32 4.51
CA LYS A 108 8.17 2.20 5.21
C LYS A 108 8.36 2.16 6.73
N LEU A 109 9.43 1.53 7.21
CA LEU A 109 9.79 1.45 8.63
C LEU A 109 10.49 2.73 9.15
N GLY A 110 10.79 3.70 8.28
CA GLY A 110 11.52 4.92 8.63
C GLY A 110 12.98 4.66 9.00
N LEU A 111 13.52 3.48 8.70
CA LEU A 111 14.89 3.07 8.99
C LEU A 111 15.82 3.60 7.90
N ASN A 112 16.01 4.91 7.89
CA ASN A 112 16.93 5.56 6.97
C ASN A 112 18.33 5.57 7.58
N ARG A 113 19.33 5.13 6.80
CA ARG A 113 20.74 5.25 7.19
C ARG A 113 21.05 6.73 7.39
N LYS A 114 21.33 7.13 8.64
CA LYS A 114 21.81 8.48 8.94
C LYS A 114 23.18 8.66 8.30
N LYS A 115 23.30 9.61 7.38
CA LYS A 115 24.58 9.93 6.74
C LYS A 115 25.52 10.49 7.81
N LYS A 116 26.51 9.71 8.23
CA LYS A 116 27.63 10.23 9.03
C LYS A 116 28.42 11.14 8.09
N GLN A 117 28.56 12.42 8.45
CA GLN A 117 29.44 13.34 7.74
C GLN A 117 30.88 12.98 8.09
N SER A 118 31.40 11.89 7.53
CA SER A 118 32.83 11.63 7.51
C SER A 118 33.40 12.49 6.40
N GLY A 119 33.72 13.74 6.72
CA GLY A 119 34.55 14.57 5.87
C GLY A 119 35.91 13.87 5.72
N VAL A 120 36.15 13.24 4.58
CA VAL A 120 37.49 12.83 4.20
C VAL A 120 38.25 14.12 3.89
N PRO A 121 39.32 14.47 4.61
CA PRO A 121 40.16 15.57 4.18
C PRO A 121 40.78 15.14 2.85
N LYS A 122 40.50 15.93 1.82
CA LYS A 122 41.09 15.79 0.48
C LYS A 122 42.61 15.82 0.65
N GLN A 123 43.29 14.68 0.48
CA GLN A 123 44.74 14.68 0.37
C GLN A 123 45.10 15.52 -0.84
N ALA A 124 45.72 16.67 -0.58
CA ALA A 124 46.31 17.49 -1.62
C ALA A 124 47.43 16.65 -2.25
N GLN A 125 47.27 16.32 -3.52
CA GLN A 125 48.37 15.85 -4.35
C GLN A 125 49.38 17.00 -4.42
N SER A 126 50.50 16.86 -3.72
CA SER A 126 51.69 17.67 -3.96
C SER A 126 52.41 17.08 -5.17
N GLU A 127 52.23 17.71 -6.33
CA GLU A 127 53.14 17.56 -7.46
C GLU A 127 54.29 18.56 -7.33
N SER A 128 55.50 18.06 -7.61
CA SER A 128 56.82 18.70 -7.74
C SER A 128 57.67 18.80 -6.47
#